data_AF-A0A2U2ZJI3-F1
#
_entry.id   AF-A0A2U2ZJI3-F1
#
_cell.length_a   1.000
_cell.length_b   1.000
_cell.length_c   1.000
_cell.angle_alpha   90.00
_cell.angle_beta   90.00
_cell.angle_gamma   90.00
#
_symmetry.space_group_name_H-M   'P 1'
#
loop_
_entity.id
_entity.type
_entity.pdbx_description
1 polymer ?
#
loop_
_entity_poly.entity_id
_entity_poly.type
_entity_poly.pdbx_seq_one_letter_code
_entity_poly.pdbx_strand_id
1 'polypeptide(L)'
;MTSTTGMTEHPDVTEISDLTEGLLPPTRTAAVRRHLDECDLCADVHASLEEIRELLGTMPGPPRMPAEVASRIDAALAAEALLQARAPGSENVAEPAGVSPPQSDEDRAHVSRETSTPTDRPTGRPRPSTTGPGRKGRMQRGRRRAAVLGTVFTVAALGLGTLFVTSQNDETGPGGVQQTTSDTFSEGELGKQVSDLLAQNQRKGESSRTPQTLEMESEAGAASPRVLQQPAVPACIREGIGRNDAALATEQGIYKGRKAILVVLPNPSDDTRVTAYIVDATCVGNPSSATTAKVLLKSSYARG
;
A
#
# COMPACT_ATOMS: atom_id res chain seq x y z
N MET A 1 0.45 18.28 0.56
CA MET A 1 -0.98 18.36 0.20
C MET A 1 -1.73 18.59 1.50
N THR A 2 -2.38 19.74 1.64
CA THR A 2 -3.16 20.11 2.84
C THR A 2 -4.36 20.89 2.34
N SER A 3 -5.50 20.24 2.25
CA SER A 3 -6.72 20.80 1.66
C SER A 3 -7.42 21.69 2.67
N THR A 4 -7.13 23.00 2.65
CA THR A 4 -7.83 23.99 3.48
C THR A 4 -9.22 24.27 2.89
N THR A 5 -10.15 23.34 3.07
CA THR A 5 -11.58 23.51 2.73
C THR A 5 -12.33 24.00 3.96
N GLY A 6 -13.25 24.96 3.78
CA GLY A 6 -13.78 25.78 4.88
C GLY A 6 -15.26 25.59 5.18
N MET A 7 -15.58 25.44 6.47
CA MET A 7 -16.76 25.96 7.17
C MET A 7 -18.18 25.53 6.76
N THR A 8 -18.41 24.78 5.68
CA THR A 8 -19.73 24.17 5.37
C THR A 8 -19.62 22.71 4.90
N GLU A 9 -18.48 22.07 5.11
CA GLU A 9 -18.21 20.68 4.74
C GLU A 9 -17.66 19.94 5.95
N HIS A 10 -18.09 18.70 6.16
CA HIS A 10 -17.69 17.89 7.32
C HIS A 10 -16.17 17.63 7.29
N PRO A 11 -15.49 17.57 8.45
CA PRO A 11 -14.10 17.13 8.51
C PRO A 11 -13.99 15.70 7.95
N ASP A 12 -12.96 15.45 7.15
CA ASP A 12 -12.79 14.14 6.53
C ASP A 12 -12.33 13.08 7.55
N VAL A 13 -12.54 11.80 7.21
CA VAL A 13 -12.27 10.69 8.14
C VAL A 13 -10.78 10.58 8.48
N THR A 14 -9.88 11.01 7.58
CA THR A 14 -8.44 11.10 7.86
C THR A 14 -8.12 12.21 8.86
N GLU A 15 -8.77 13.36 8.78
CA GLU A 15 -8.63 14.45 9.75
C GLU A 15 -9.24 14.11 11.12
N ILE A 16 -10.37 13.40 11.16
CA ILE A 16 -10.90 12.85 12.42
C ILE A 16 -9.91 11.82 13.01
N SER A 17 -9.28 10.99 12.18
CA SER A 17 -8.23 10.04 12.63
C SER A 17 -6.99 10.77 13.17
N ASP A 18 -6.50 11.79 12.46
CA ASP A 18 -5.36 12.61 12.89
C ASP A 18 -5.65 13.36 14.20
N LEU A 19 -6.92 13.67 14.50
CA LEU A 19 -7.32 14.20 15.81
C LEU A 19 -7.14 13.17 16.93
N THR A 20 -7.60 11.94 16.73
CA THR A 20 -7.53 10.86 17.73
C THR A 20 -6.10 10.32 17.91
N GLU A 21 -5.26 10.38 16.86
CA GLU A 21 -3.81 10.11 16.93
C GLU A 21 -2.98 11.32 17.43
N GLY A 22 -3.60 12.49 17.62
CA GLY A 22 -2.93 13.69 18.15
C GLY A 22 -1.95 14.37 17.17
N LEU A 23 -2.10 14.12 15.87
CA LEU A 23 -1.24 14.62 14.79
C LEU A 23 -1.65 16.01 14.28
N LEU A 24 -2.89 16.46 14.55
CA LEU A 24 -3.38 17.77 14.12
C LEU A 24 -2.74 18.96 14.86
N PRO A 25 -2.36 20.04 14.16
CA PRO A 25 -1.96 21.31 14.78
C PRO A 25 -3.01 21.83 15.79
N PRO A 26 -2.61 22.53 16.87
CA PRO A 26 -3.51 22.88 17.97
C PRO A 26 -4.70 23.75 17.53
N THR A 27 -4.50 24.61 16.53
CA THR A 27 -5.55 25.44 15.92
C THR A 27 -6.59 24.61 15.15
N ARG A 28 -6.18 23.53 14.47
CA ARG A 28 -7.10 22.64 13.74
C ARG A 28 -7.78 21.67 14.69
N THR A 29 -7.05 21.11 15.66
CA THR A 29 -7.60 20.34 16.79
C THR A 29 -8.77 21.07 17.48
N ALA A 30 -8.63 22.36 17.76
CA ALA A 30 -9.70 23.18 18.36
C ALA A 30 -10.83 23.59 17.39
N ALA A 31 -10.67 23.37 16.09
CA ALA A 31 -11.73 23.54 15.10
C ALA A 31 -12.52 22.25 14.89
N VAL A 32 -11.84 21.11 14.73
CA VAL A 32 -12.47 19.80 14.52
C VAL A 32 -13.24 19.37 15.77
N ARG A 33 -12.71 19.57 16.99
CA ARG A 33 -13.45 19.26 18.23
C ARG A 33 -14.78 19.99 18.33
N ARG A 34 -14.81 21.30 18.05
CA ARG A 34 -16.07 22.07 18.01
C ARG A 34 -17.05 21.53 16.97
N HIS A 35 -16.57 21.06 15.81
CA HIS A 35 -17.43 20.42 14.82
C HIS A 35 -18.00 19.09 15.33
N LEU A 36 -17.25 18.31 16.10
CA LEU A 36 -17.76 17.10 16.77
C LEU A 36 -18.80 17.46 17.85
N ASP A 37 -18.59 18.54 18.60
CA ASP A 37 -19.54 19.07 19.59
C ASP A 37 -20.85 19.59 18.95
N GLU A 38 -20.83 19.95 17.66
CA GLU A 38 -21.93 20.55 16.89
C GLU A 38 -22.58 19.60 15.85
N CYS A 39 -22.04 18.38 15.64
CA CYS A 39 -22.46 17.50 14.54
C CYS A 39 -22.44 16.00 14.90
N ASP A 40 -23.62 15.47 15.25
CA ASP A 40 -23.86 14.06 15.61
C ASP A 40 -23.20 13.06 14.64
N LEU A 41 -23.35 13.26 13.32
CA LEU A 41 -22.78 12.36 12.30
C LEU A 41 -21.25 12.26 12.37
N CYS A 42 -20.56 13.33 12.75
CA CYS A 42 -19.11 13.30 12.91
C CYS A 42 -18.70 12.76 14.28
N ALA A 43 -19.51 12.98 15.32
CA ALA A 43 -19.34 12.36 16.63
C ALA A 43 -19.48 10.82 16.57
N ASP A 44 -20.48 10.31 15.85
CA ASP A 44 -20.67 8.86 15.59
C ASP A 44 -19.44 8.24 14.89
N VAL A 45 -18.84 8.95 13.93
CA VAL A 45 -17.61 8.51 13.25
C VAL A 45 -16.42 8.50 14.21
N HIS A 46 -16.27 9.52 15.07
CA HIS A 46 -15.21 9.54 16.09
C HIS A 46 -15.37 8.38 17.10
N ALA A 47 -16.58 8.17 17.61
CA ALA A 47 -16.89 7.08 18.53
C ALA A 47 -16.62 5.70 17.90
N SER A 48 -16.95 5.52 16.61
CA SER A 48 -16.64 4.29 15.86
C SER A 48 -15.14 4.04 15.74
N LEU A 49 -14.33 5.09 15.56
CA LEU A 49 -12.86 4.99 15.52
C LEU A 49 -12.26 4.69 16.90
N GLU A 50 -12.85 5.23 17.97
CA GLU A 50 -12.46 4.92 19.35
C GLU A 50 -12.81 3.48 19.75
N GLU A 51 -13.98 2.96 19.38
CA GLU A 51 -14.35 1.54 19.59
C GLU A 51 -13.34 0.60 18.90
N ILE A 52 -12.99 0.87 17.64
CA ILE A 52 -11.98 0.10 16.91
C ILE A 52 -10.62 0.15 17.61
N ARG A 53 -10.22 1.32 18.14
CA ARG A 53 -8.98 1.46 18.90
C ARG A 53 -9.00 0.74 20.24
N GLU A 54 -10.13 0.72 20.95
CA GLU A 54 -10.28 -0.09 22.18
C GLU A 54 -10.15 -1.58 21.87
N LEU A 55 -10.89 -2.09 20.87
CA LEU A 55 -10.84 -3.49 20.44
C LEU A 55 -9.40 -3.91 20.05
N LEU A 56 -8.71 -3.11 19.25
CA LEU A 56 -7.30 -3.35 18.89
C LEU A 56 -6.36 -3.26 20.10
N GLY A 57 -6.63 -2.36 21.05
CA GLY A 57 -5.88 -2.20 22.30
C GLY A 57 -5.97 -3.39 23.26
N THR A 58 -7.02 -4.22 23.16
CA THR A 58 -7.12 -5.48 23.93
C THR A 58 -6.24 -6.61 23.41
N MET A 59 -5.70 -6.50 22.19
CA MET A 59 -4.89 -7.57 21.60
C MET A 59 -3.56 -7.76 22.33
N PRO A 60 -3.06 -9.01 22.47
CA PRO A 60 -1.72 -9.25 22.98
C PRO A 60 -0.67 -8.50 22.14
N GLY A 61 0.02 -7.54 22.76
CA GLY A 61 1.07 -6.77 22.10
C GLY A 61 2.21 -7.66 21.57
N PRO A 62 3.04 -7.13 20.64
CA PRO A 62 4.14 -7.88 20.06
C PRO A 62 5.11 -8.40 21.14
N PRO A 63 5.81 -9.53 20.89
CA PRO A 63 6.75 -10.09 21.86
C PRO A 63 7.76 -9.03 22.29
N ARG A 64 7.97 -8.89 23.60
CA ARG A 64 8.84 -7.83 24.16
C ARG A 64 10.24 -7.92 23.56
N MET A 65 10.83 -6.75 23.33
CA MET A 65 12.20 -6.62 22.83
C MET A 65 13.17 -7.49 23.66
N PRO A 66 14.07 -8.27 23.03
CA PRO A 66 15.05 -9.08 23.76
C PRO A 66 15.89 -8.23 24.70
N ALA A 67 16.12 -8.71 25.93
CA ALA A 67 16.77 -7.95 26.99
C ALA A 67 18.19 -7.45 26.63
N GLU A 68 18.91 -8.19 25.78
CA GLU A 68 20.21 -7.76 25.23
C GLU A 68 20.08 -6.52 24.34
N VAL A 69 19.05 -6.46 23.49
CA VAL A 69 18.79 -5.33 22.58
C VAL A 69 18.34 -4.11 23.37
N ALA A 70 17.43 -4.30 24.35
CA ALA A 70 16.99 -3.22 25.25
C ALA A 70 18.18 -2.63 26.04
N SER A 71 18.96 -3.48 26.71
CA SER A 71 20.15 -3.08 27.47
C SER A 71 21.18 -2.33 26.62
N ARG A 72 21.37 -2.74 25.35
CA ARG A 72 22.25 -2.03 24.40
C ARG A 72 21.71 -0.67 23.96
N ILE A 73 20.39 -0.51 23.84
CA ILE A 73 19.75 0.78 23.55
C ILE A 73 19.86 1.69 24.78
N ASP A 74 19.54 1.20 25.97
CA ASP A 74 19.63 1.97 27.22
C ASP A 74 21.07 2.44 27.49
N ALA A 75 22.06 1.58 27.27
CA ALA A 75 23.47 1.92 27.38
C ALA A 75 23.92 2.97 26.34
N ALA A 76 23.40 2.91 25.11
CA ALA A 76 23.69 3.91 24.08
C ALA A 76 23.04 5.27 24.42
N LEU A 77 21.77 5.28 24.85
CA LEU A 77 21.08 6.49 25.29
C LEU A 77 21.76 7.13 26.51
N ALA A 78 22.24 6.33 27.46
CA ALA A 78 23.03 6.83 28.60
C ALA A 78 24.38 7.43 28.16
N ALA A 79 25.05 6.83 27.17
CA ALA A 79 26.28 7.37 26.61
C ALA A 79 26.04 8.71 25.88
N GLU A 80 25.01 8.81 25.05
CA GLU A 80 24.63 10.06 24.38
C GLU A 80 24.23 11.15 25.39
N ALA A 81 23.48 10.81 26.44
CA ALA A 81 23.15 11.77 27.50
C ALA A 81 24.41 12.30 28.22
N LEU A 82 25.42 11.46 28.45
CA LEU A 82 26.72 11.89 29.00
C LEU A 82 27.54 12.75 28.02
N LEU A 83 27.50 12.45 26.72
CA LEU A 83 28.15 13.28 25.69
C LEU A 83 27.48 14.64 25.58
N GLN A 84 26.14 14.67 25.57
CA GLN A 84 25.33 15.89 25.47
C GLN A 84 25.47 16.76 26.73
N ALA A 85 25.58 16.15 27.92
CA ALA A 85 25.92 16.85 29.16
C ALA A 85 27.39 17.30 29.26
N ARG A 86 28.30 16.72 28.46
CA ARG A 86 29.72 17.09 28.43
C ARG A 86 30.08 18.10 27.33
N ALA A 87 29.19 18.34 26.38
CA ALA A 87 29.34 19.36 25.35
C ALA A 87 29.34 20.78 25.98
N PRO A 88 30.42 21.57 25.83
CA PRO A 88 30.45 22.93 26.35
C PRO A 88 29.66 23.87 25.44
N GLY A 89 28.56 24.42 25.95
CA GLY A 89 27.80 25.48 25.25
C GLY A 89 26.74 24.98 24.26
N SER A 90 25.69 24.36 24.78
CA SER A 90 24.35 24.59 24.24
C SER A 90 23.44 24.94 25.41
N GLU A 91 23.32 26.24 25.67
CA GLU A 91 22.58 26.77 26.81
C GLU A 91 21.08 26.50 26.69
N ASN A 92 20.59 25.55 27.50
CA ASN A 92 19.17 25.39 27.76
C ASN A 92 18.70 26.59 28.60
N VAL A 93 18.30 27.67 27.92
CA VAL A 93 17.64 28.82 28.55
C VAL A 93 16.24 28.38 29.02
N ALA A 94 16.19 27.93 30.26
CA ALA A 94 14.95 27.72 30.99
C ALA A 94 14.50 29.05 31.62
N GLU A 95 13.95 29.96 30.81
CA GLU A 95 13.33 31.22 31.27
C GLU A 95 11.94 31.39 30.62
N PRO A 96 10.91 31.92 31.32
CA PRO A 96 9.51 31.71 30.94
C PRO A 96 8.96 32.76 29.95
N ALA A 97 7.68 32.61 29.62
CA ALA A 97 6.98 33.38 28.59
C ALA A 97 7.02 34.91 28.76
N GLY A 98 7.39 35.63 27.69
CA GLY A 98 7.29 37.09 27.64
C GLY A 98 7.67 37.74 26.31
N VAL A 99 6.66 38.09 25.49
CA VAL A 99 6.63 39.18 24.48
C VAL A 99 7.65 39.14 23.31
N SER A 100 7.12 39.03 22.09
CA SER A 100 7.85 39.27 20.83
C SER A 100 8.00 40.76 20.49
N PRO A 101 9.03 41.13 19.73
CA PRO A 101 8.86 42.04 18.58
C PRO A 101 9.26 41.38 17.23
N PRO A 102 8.85 41.95 16.07
CA PRO A 102 8.96 41.30 14.76
C PRO A 102 10.02 41.91 13.82
N GLN A 103 9.98 41.50 12.53
CA GLN A 103 10.76 41.96 11.36
C GLN A 103 12.17 41.32 11.22
N SER A 104 12.64 40.95 10.02
CA SER A 104 11.97 40.72 8.72
C SER A 104 12.88 39.86 7.81
N ASP A 105 12.33 39.37 6.69
CA ASP A 105 12.96 38.43 5.74
C ASP A 105 14.24 38.97 5.06
N GLU A 106 15.24 38.11 4.79
CA GLU A 106 15.51 37.54 3.44
C GLU A 106 16.78 36.65 3.40
N ASP A 107 16.99 35.98 2.24
CA ASP A 107 18.20 35.32 1.72
C ASP A 107 18.82 34.08 2.43
N ARG A 108 18.14 32.94 2.26
CA ARG A 108 18.67 31.77 1.52
C ARG A 108 20.15 31.35 1.76
N ALA A 109 20.37 30.35 2.61
CA ALA A 109 21.56 29.49 2.56
C ALA A 109 21.17 28.01 2.37
N HIS A 110 21.80 27.33 1.41
CA HIS A 110 21.56 25.89 1.15
C HIS A 110 22.30 25.02 2.17
N VAL A 111 21.63 23.99 2.71
CA VAL A 111 22.28 23.03 3.62
C VAL A 111 23.13 22.04 2.82
N SER A 112 24.40 22.39 2.59
CA SER A 112 25.35 21.55 1.86
C SER A 112 25.66 20.25 2.62
N ARG A 113 25.36 19.12 1.98
CA ARG A 113 25.52 17.77 2.54
C ARG A 113 26.91 17.20 2.25
N GLU A 114 27.94 17.82 2.82
CA GLU A 114 29.35 17.44 2.61
C GLU A 114 29.91 16.57 3.75
N THR A 115 30.53 15.44 3.38
CA THR A 115 31.10 14.46 4.31
C THR A 115 32.53 14.86 4.68
N SER A 116 32.70 15.69 5.71
CA SER A 116 34.02 16.08 6.23
C SER A 116 34.72 14.90 6.91
N THR A 117 35.77 14.35 6.27
CA THR A 117 36.66 13.36 6.89
C THR A 117 37.79 14.05 7.67
N PRO A 118 38.15 13.58 8.88
CA PRO A 118 39.21 14.19 9.67
C PRO A 118 40.60 13.86 9.10
N THR A 119 41.40 14.90 8.84
CA THR A 119 42.81 14.76 8.42
C THR A 119 43.73 15.49 9.39
N ASP A 120 44.34 14.74 10.31
CA ASP A 120 45.69 15.05 10.81
C ASP A 120 46.40 13.78 11.32
N ARG A 121 47.65 13.57 10.87
CA ARG A 121 48.65 12.73 11.53
C ARG A 121 50.07 13.07 11.01
N PRO A 122 51.10 13.23 11.87
CA PRO A 122 52.44 13.65 11.45
C PRO A 122 53.22 12.65 10.57
N THR A 123 54.26 13.15 9.89
CA THR A 123 55.08 12.42 8.89
C THR A 123 56.37 11.81 9.47
N GLY A 124 56.90 10.74 8.86
CA GLY A 124 57.88 9.84 9.53
C GLY A 124 58.96 9.08 8.72
N ARG A 125 59.36 9.54 7.52
CA ARG A 125 60.57 9.11 6.75
C ARG A 125 60.56 7.66 6.10
N PRO A 126 61.32 7.37 5.00
CA PRO A 126 61.00 6.23 4.10
C PRO A 126 62.18 5.31 3.64
N ARG A 127 61.87 4.41 2.66
CA ARG A 127 62.71 3.68 1.65
C ARG A 127 63.10 2.20 1.94
N PRO A 128 63.46 1.37 0.92
CA PRO A 128 63.27 1.51 -0.56
C PRO A 128 62.79 0.23 -1.33
N SER A 129 62.52 0.40 -2.64
CA SER A 129 62.71 -0.60 -3.75
C SER A 129 61.78 -1.85 -3.79
N THR A 130 61.44 -2.46 -4.94
CA THR A 130 61.57 -2.14 -6.40
C THR A 130 60.15 -2.02 -7.03
N THR A 131 59.80 -2.08 -8.33
CA THR A 131 60.47 -2.25 -9.66
C THR A 131 59.66 -1.48 -10.75
N GLY A 132 59.99 -1.65 -12.03
CA GLY A 132 59.12 -1.42 -13.20
C GLY A 132 59.17 -2.64 -14.15
N PRO A 133 58.79 -2.57 -15.45
CA PRO A 133 58.34 -1.44 -16.28
C PRO A 133 56.86 -1.61 -16.76
N GLY A 134 56.26 -0.81 -17.67
CA GLY A 134 56.77 0.26 -18.53
C GLY A 134 55.63 1.09 -19.18
N ARG A 135 55.98 2.17 -19.90
CA ARG A 135 55.03 3.23 -20.33
C ARG A 135 54.74 3.27 -21.84
N LYS A 136 53.52 3.64 -22.21
CA LYS A 136 53.12 4.57 -23.30
C LYS A 136 51.59 4.79 -23.22
N GLY A 137 51.00 5.98 -23.37
CA GLY A 137 51.43 7.23 -24.01
C GLY A 137 50.97 7.24 -25.49
N ARG A 138 50.21 8.22 -26.01
CA ARG A 138 49.96 9.62 -25.60
C ARG A 138 48.61 10.15 -26.15
N MET A 139 48.03 11.14 -25.44
CA MET A 139 47.40 12.40 -25.92
C MET A 139 46.26 12.44 -26.98
N GLN A 140 45.12 12.98 -26.51
CA GLN A 140 44.42 14.20 -27.00
C GLN A 140 43.60 14.29 -28.32
N ARG A 141 42.60 15.19 -28.24
CA ARG A 141 41.98 16.08 -29.26
C ARG A 141 40.90 15.54 -30.22
N GLY A 142 39.84 16.36 -30.40
CA GLY A 142 38.76 16.20 -31.40
C GLY A 142 37.35 16.17 -30.77
N ARG A 143 36.81 17.21 -30.14
CA ARG A 143 36.51 18.60 -30.60
C ARG A 143 35.31 18.72 -31.58
N ARG A 144 34.09 18.75 -31.00
CA ARG A 144 32.87 19.49 -31.42
C ARG A 144 32.23 19.21 -32.80
N ARG A 145 30.91 18.90 -32.79
CA ARG A 145 29.78 19.63 -33.44
C ARG A 145 28.45 18.91 -33.07
N ALA A 146 27.42 19.64 -32.64
CA ALA A 146 26.16 19.97 -33.37
C ALA A 146 25.20 18.75 -33.55
N ALA A 147 23.87 18.86 -33.61
CA ALA A 147 22.96 20.01 -33.73
C ALA A 147 21.60 19.69 -33.02
N VAL A 148 20.89 20.62 -32.36
CA VAL A 148 19.79 21.50 -32.88
C VAL A 148 18.36 20.90 -32.81
N LEU A 149 17.53 21.51 -31.94
CA LEU A 149 16.04 21.66 -31.94
C LEU A 149 15.11 20.42 -31.91
N GLY A 150 13.90 20.60 -31.35
CA GLY A 150 12.83 19.58 -31.36
C GLY A 150 11.69 19.74 -30.33
N THR A 151 11.04 20.90 -30.22
CA THR A 151 9.88 21.10 -29.30
C THR A 151 8.54 20.79 -29.96
N VAL A 152 7.71 19.92 -29.36
CA VAL A 152 6.25 19.92 -29.55
C VAL A 152 5.55 19.57 -28.23
N PHE A 153 4.60 20.40 -27.81
CA PHE A 153 3.62 20.08 -26.77
C PHE A 153 2.35 19.55 -27.46
N THR A 154 1.84 18.37 -27.07
CA THR A 154 0.54 17.86 -27.56
C THR A 154 -0.39 17.56 -26.39
N VAL A 155 -1.17 18.55 -25.98
CA VAL A 155 -2.31 18.35 -25.07
C VAL A 155 -3.48 17.82 -25.91
N ALA A 156 -3.86 16.57 -25.69
CA ALA A 156 -5.02 15.93 -26.32
C ALA A 156 -6.15 15.76 -25.29
N ALA A 157 -6.90 16.84 -25.03
CA ALA A 157 -8.08 16.78 -24.18
C ALA A 157 -9.28 16.22 -24.96
N LEU A 158 -9.59 14.94 -24.76
CA LEU A 158 -10.78 14.28 -25.31
C LEU A 158 -11.82 14.01 -24.21
N GLY A 159 -12.51 15.06 -23.79
CA GLY A 159 -13.69 14.95 -22.93
C GLY A 159 -14.91 14.51 -23.73
N LEU A 160 -15.17 13.21 -23.83
CA LEU A 160 -16.44 12.68 -24.33
C LEU A 160 -17.44 12.51 -23.19
N GLY A 161 -18.22 13.56 -22.92
CA GLY A 161 -19.30 13.51 -21.94
C GLY A 161 -20.53 12.78 -22.48
N THR A 162 -20.82 11.59 -21.94
CA THR A 162 -22.10 10.91 -22.15
C THR A 162 -23.15 11.42 -21.18
N LEU A 163 -24.05 12.26 -21.67
CA LEU A 163 -25.28 12.61 -20.95
C LEU A 163 -26.17 11.37 -20.80
N PHE A 164 -26.14 10.73 -19.64
CA PHE A 164 -27.15 9.75 -19.29
C PHE A 164 -28.47 10.47 -19.00
N VAL A 165 -29.43 10.30 -19.91
CA VAL A 165 -30.81 10.77 -19.72
C VAL A 165 -31.42 10.03 -18.53
N THR A 166 -31.65 10.76 -17.44
CA THR A 166 -32.52 10.29 -16.36
C THR A 166 -33.94 10.17 -16.89
N SER A 167 -34.38 8.94 -17.15
CA SER A 167 -35.77 8.65 -17.51
C SER A 167 -36.67 9.08 -16.35
N GLN A 168 -37.55 10.06 -16.60
CA GLN A 168 -38.58 10.45 -15.64
C GLN A 168 -39.64 9.35 -15.57
N ASN A 169 -39.51 8.47 -14.56
CA ASN A 169 -40.60 7.65 -14.07
C ASN A 169 -41.04 8.26 -12.73
N ASP A 170 -42.09 9.09 -12.79
CA ASP A 170 -42.65 9.76 -11.62
C ASP A 170 -43.86 8.96 -11.11
N GLU A 171 -43.64 8.05 -10.14
CA GLU A 171 -44.73 7.42 -9.39
C GLU A 171 -44.28 6.94 -7.99
N THR A 172 -44.38 7.85 -7.02
CA THR A 172 -44.66 7.64 -5.57
C THR A 172 -44.25 6.30 -4.91
N GLY A 173 -43.19 6.31 -4.09
CA GLY A 173 -42.96 5.29 -3.07
C GLY A 173 -41.69 5.49 -2.23
N PRO A 174 -41.73 5.45 -0.88
CA PRO A 174 -40.54 5.62 -0.04
C PRO A 174 -39.70 4.34 0.04
N GLY A 175 -38.85 4.12 -0.97
CA GLY A 175 -37.82 3.06 -0.98
C GLY A 175 -36.44 3.61 -0.63
N GLY A 176 -35.68 2.89 0.20
CA GLY A 176 -34.35 3.32 0.63
C GLY A 176 -33.34 3.39 -0.54
N VAL A 177 -32.50 4.42 -0.54
CA VAL A 177 -31.46 4.63 -1.57
C VAL A 177 -30.36 3.58 -1.44
N GLN A 178 -30.54 2.43 -2.10
CA GLN A 178 -29.43 1.53 -2.38
C GLN A 178 -28.49 2.23 -3.37
N GLN A 179 -27.30 2.61 -2.91
CA GLN A 179 -26.20 2.96 -3.80
C GLN A 179 -26.01 1.81 -4.79
N THR A 180 -26.19 2.08 -6.09
CA THR A 180 -25.93 1.10 -7.14
C THR A 180 -24.43 0.91 -7.30
N THR A 181 -23.85 0.09 -6.43
CA THR A 181 -22.50 -0.42 -6.57
C THR A 181 -22.37 -1.05 -7.96
N SER A 182 -21.48 -0.51 -8.79
CA SER A 182 -21.27 -1.02 -10.15
C SER A 182 -20.93 -2.51 -10.13
N ASP A 183 -21.56 -3.28 -11.02
CA ASP A 183 -21.27 -4.71 -11.17
C ASP A 183 -19.77 -4.89 -11.45
N THR A 184 -19.08 -5.63 -10.59
CA THR A 184 -17.65 -5.97 -10.74
C THR A 184 -17.45 -6.99 -11.84
N PHE A 185 -18.42 -7.88 -12.05
CA PHE A 185 -18.40 -8.90 -13.07
C PHE A 185 -19.47 -8.62 -14.13
N SER A 186 -19.06 -8.48 -15.38
CA SER A 186 -19.96 -8.39 -16.54
C SER A 186 -19.71 -9.55 -17.49
N GLU A 187 -20.75 -10.05 -18.17
CA GLU A 187 -20.64 -11.22 -19.04
C GLU A 187 -19.73 -10.99 -20.25
N GLY A 188 -19.64 -9.74 -20.74
CA GLY A 188 -18.76 -9.34 -21.83
C GLY A 188 -17.28 -9.20 -21.42
N GLU A 189 -17.00 -8.83 -20.16
CA GLU A 189 -15.63 -8.60 -19.68
C GLU A 189 -15.05 -9.82 -18.94
N LEU A 190 -15.90 -10.74 -18.46
CA LEU A 190 -15.50 -11.91 -17.68
C LEU A 190 -14.39 -12.74 -18.35
N GLY A 191 -14.41 -12.89 -19.67
CA GLY A 191 -13.37 -13.61 -20.40
C GLY A 191 -11.99 -12.96 -20.31
N LYS A 192 -11.94 -11.62 -20.21
CA LYS A 192 -10.69 -10.88 -19.98
C LYS A 192 -10.29 -10.95 -18.50
N GLN A 193 -11.24 -10.75 -17.59
CA GLN A 193 -11.02 -10.84 -16.14
C GLN A 193 -10.43 -12.21 -15.76
N VAL A 194 -10.97 -13.31 -16.28
CA VAL A 194 -10.45 -14.66 -16.06
C VAL A 194 -8.99 -14.81 -16.52
N SER A 195 -8.64 -14.31 -17.70
CA SER A 195 -7.26 -14.34 -18.20
C SER A 195 -6.31 -13.48 -17.36
N ASP A 196 -6.71 -12.26 -17.00
CA ASP A 196 -5.91 -11.34 -16.17
C ASP A 196 -5.70 -11.91 -14.76
N LEU A 197 -6.71 -12.56 -14.17
CA LEU A 197 -6.64 -13.21 -12.85
C LEU A 197 -5.73 -14.45 -12.90
N LEU A 198 -5.86 -15.29 -13.93
CA LEU A 198 -4.97 -16.45 -14.15
C LEU A 198 -3.50 -16.02 -14.35
N ALA A 199 -3.25 -14.92 -15.07
CA ALA A 199 -1.91 -14.35 -15.22
C ALA A 199 -1.37 -13.82 -13.89
N GLN A 200 -2.19 -13.13 -13.08
CA GLN A 200 -1.80 -12.65 -11.76
C GLN A 200 -1.47 -13.78 -10.78
N ASN A 201 -2.25 -14.87 -10.75
CA ASN A 201 -1.99 -16.00 -9.86
C ASN A 201 -0.73 -16.77 -10.26
N GLN A 202 -0.43 -16.88 -11.56
CA GLN A 202 0.89 -17.34 -12.03
C GLN A 202 1.99 -16.43 -11.48
N ARG A 203 1.92 -15.11 -11.72
CA ARG A 203 2.91 -14.13 -11.23
C ARG A 203 3.14 -14.21 -9.71
N LYS A 204 2.09 -14.42 -8.91
CA LYS A 204 2.20 -14.63 -7.45
C LYS A 204 3.01 -15.89 -7.11
N GLY A 205 2.72 -17.02 -7.75
CA GLY A 205 3.49 -18.26 -7.59
C GLY A 205 4.92 -18.20 -8.15
N GLU A 206 5.18 -17.33 -9.13
CA GLU A 206 6.54 -17.06 -9.64
C GLU A 206 7.34 -16.10 -8.75
N SER A 207 6.69 -15.13 -8.11
CA SER A 207 7.33 -14.19 -7.16
C SER A 207 7.83 -14.87 -5.88
N SER A 208 7.33 -16.08 -5.57
CA SER A 208 7.89 -16.95 -4.53
C SER A 208 9.18 -17.67 -4.95
N ARG A 209 9.66 -17.50 -6.20
CA ARG A 209 10.99 -17.99 -6.62
C ARG A 209 12.06 -16.98 -6.20
N THR A 210 12.70 -17.22 -5.06
CA THR A 210 14.00 -16.63 -4.79
C THR A 210 14.98 -17.01 -5.92
N PRO A 211 15.81 -16.08 -6.44
CA PRO A 211 16.85 -16.43 -7.40
C PRO A 211 17.84 -17.42 -6.77
N GLN A 212 17.95 -18.62 -7.34
CA GLN A 212 18.89 -19.64 -6.86
C GLN A 212 20.30 -19.29 -7.32
N THR A 213 21.01 -18.49 -6.52
CA THR A 213 22.42 -18.15 -6.76
C THR A 213 23.33 -19.29 -6.29
N LEU A 214 23.66 -20.18 -7.23
CA LEU A 214 24.84 -21.05 -7.32
C LEU A 214 25.29 -21.84 -6.06
N GLU A 215 25.15 -23.16 -6.18
CA GLU A 215 26.12 -24.20 -5.76
C GLU A 215 26.73 -24.14 -4.33
N MET A 216 26.20 -25.02 -3.48
CA MET A 216 27.02 -25.83 -2.57
C MET A 216 26.41 -27.23 -2.52
N GLU A 217 27.22 -28.27 -2.74
CA GLU A 217 26.73 -29.66 -2.75
C GLU A 217 26.29 -30.10 -1.34
N SER A 218 25.10 -30.69 -1.23
CA SER A 218 24.67 -31.51 -0.09
C SER A 218 23.51 -32.42 -0.50
N GLU A 219 23.77 -33.73 -0.49
CA GLU A 219 22.86 -34.76 -1.00
C GLU A 219 21.79 -35.11 0.04
N ALA A 220 20.62 -34.45 -0.03
CA ALA A 220 19.42 -34.85 0.71
C ALA A 220 18.15 -34.47 -0.07
N GLY A 221 17.34 -35.47 -0.42
CA GLY A 221 16.12 -35.31 -1.22
C GLY A 221 14.97 -34.65 -0.45
N ALA A 222 15.03 -33.33 -0.27
CA ALA A 222 13.91 -32.52 0.22
C ALA A 222 13.27 -31.76 -0.95
N ALA A 223 12.32 -32.40 -1.63
CA ALA A 223 11.46 -31.71 -2.59
C ALA A 223 10.56 -30.71 -1.84
N SER A 224 11.03 -29.48 -1.66
CA SER A 224 10.31 -28.40 -0.97
C SER A 224 8.87 -28.34 -1.46
N PRO A 225 7.86 -28.63 -0.63
CA PRO A 225 6.49 -28.68 -1.08
C PRO A 225 6.12 -27.28 -1.57
N ARG A 226 5.88 -27.15 -2.88
CA ARG A 226 5.34 -25.92 -3.45
C ARG A 226 3.94 -25.75 -2.91
N VAL A 227 3.82 -25.08 -1.77
CA VAL A 227 2.56 -24.58 -1.23
C VAL A 227 2.09 -23.45 -2.14
N LEU A 228 1.65 -23.83 -3.34
CA LEU A 228 0.69 -23.06 -4.10
C LEU A 228 -0.48 -22.84 -3.14
N GLN A 229 -0.64 -21.61 -2.66
CA GLN A 229 -1.79 -21.23 -1.86
C GLN A 229 -3.01 -21.31 -2.77
N GLN A 230 -3.61 -22.51 -2.83
CA GLN A 230 -4.78 -22.75 -3.64
C GLN A 230 -5.91 -21.83 -3.15
N PRO A 231 -6.51 -21.03 -4.04
CA PRO A 231 -7.59 -20.12 -3.67
C PRO A 231 -8.71 -20.86 -2.92
N ALA A 232 -8.91 -20.49 -1.64
CA ALA A 232 -9.74 -21.25 -0.72
C ALA A 232 -11.23 -21.01 -0.99
N VAL A 233 -11.85 -21.93 -1.76
CA VAL A 233 -13.30 -21.89 -2.06
C VAL A 233 -14.11 -22.35 -0.82
N PRO A 234 -15.02 -21.51 -0.28
CA PRO A 234 -15.90 -21.89 0.83
C PRO A 234 -16.78 -23.10 0.50
N ALA A 235 -17.11 -23.91 1.52
CA ALA A 235 -17.84 -25.18 1.32
C ALA A 235 -19.17 -24.99 0.57
N CYS A 236 -20.00 -24.02 0.99
CA CYS A 236 -21.30 -23.74 0.35
C CYS A 236 -21.18 -23.31 -1.13
N ILE A 237 -20.08 -22.66 -1.52
CA ILE A 237 -19.77 -22.31 -2.92
C ILE A 237 -19.37 -23.56 -3.71
N ARG A 238 -18.52 -24.41 -3.12
CA ARG A 238 -18.04 -25.67 -3.73
C ARG A 238 -19.17 -26.68 -3.96
N GLU A 239 -20.06 -26.80 -2.98
CA GLU A 239 -21.32 -27.56 -3.06
C GLU A 239 -22.27 -26.97 -4.10
N GLY A 240 -22.41 -25.64 -4.14
CA GLY A 240 -23.20 -24.93 -5.15
C GLY A 240 -22.75 -25.12 -6.60
N ILE A 241 -21.43 -25.24 -6.81
CA ILE A 241 -20.83 -25.60 -8.11
C ILE A 241 -20.99 -27.10 -8.43
N GLY A 242 -21.10 -27.95 -7.39
CA GLY A 242 -21.15 -29.40 -7.53
C GLY A 242 -19.81 -30.04 -7.93
N ARG A 243 -18.68 -29.37 -7.69
CA ARG A 243 -17.33 -29.84 -8.04
C ARG A 243 -16.34 -29.58 -6.91
N ASN A 244 -15.46 -30.54 -6.64
CA ASN A 244 -14.41 -30.43 -5.60
C ASN A 244 -12.99 -30.24 -6.18
N ASP A 245 -12.87 -29.85 -7.45
CA ASP A 245 -11.59 -29.58 -8.09
C ASP A 245 -10.86 -28.39 -7.46
N ALA A 246 -9.52 -28.44 -7.46
CA ALA A 246 -8.69 -27.32 -7.01
C ALA A 246 -8.93 -26.09 -7.90
N ALA A 247 -9.29 -24.96 -7.29
CA ALA A 247 -9.47 -23.71 -8.00
C ALA A 247 -8.13 -23.16 -8.51
N LEU A 248 -8.12 -22.67 -9.75
CA LEU A 248 -6.99 -21.94 -10.33
C LEU A 248 -7.01 -20.47 -9.89
N ALA A 249 -8.21 -19.94 -9.67
CA ALA A 249 -8.45 -18.57 -9.23
C ALA A 249 -9.79 -18.42 -8.50
N THR A 250 -9.85 -17.48 -7.58
CA THR A 250 -11.10 -16.93 -7.02
C THR A 250 -11.01 -15.42 -6.85
N GLU A 251 -12.11 -14.72 -7.06
CA GLU A 251 -12.24 -13.28 -6.84
C GLU A 251 -13.63 -12.95 -6.29
N GLN A 252 -13.74 -11.93 -5.44
CA GLN A 252 -15.02 -11.48 -4.87
C GLN A 252 -15.46 -10.19 -5.57
N GLY A 253 -16.77 -10.04 -5.77
CA GLY A 253 -17.32 -8.87 -6.46
C GLY A 253 -18.84 -8.90 -6.51
N ILE A 254 -19.40 -8.20 -7.50
CA ILE A 254 -20.86 -8.02 -7.67
C ILE A 254 -21.26 -8.39 -9.09
N TYR A 255 -22.37 -9.12 -9.24
CA TYR A 255 -22.95 -9.51 -10.53
C TYR A 255 -24.48 -9.33 -10.48
N LYS A 256 -25.02 -8.50 -11.37
CA LYS A 256 -26.45 -8.12 -11.44
C LYS A 256 -26.98 -7.66 -10.08
N GLY A 257 -26.21 -6.79 -9.41
CA GLY A 257 -26.51 -6.22 -8.08
C GLY A 257 -26.37 -7.19 -6.89
N ARG A 258 -25.89 -8.43 -7.11
CA ARG A 258 -25.73 -9.45 -6.05
C ARG A 258 -24.26 -9.63 -5.70
N LYS A 259 -23.94 -9.72 -4.40
CA LYS A 259 -22.60 -10.16 -3.94
C LYS A 259 -22.31 -11.56 -4.49
N ALA A 260 -21.18 -11.73 -5.15
CA ALA A 260 -20.83 -12.94 -5.86
C ALA A 260 -19.32 -13.26 -5.73
N ILE A 261 -18.99 -14.54 -5.93
CA ILE A 261 -17.62 -15.04 -6.03
C ILE A 261 -17.44 -15.64 -7.42
N LEU A 262 -16.45 -15.14 -8.15
CA LEU A 262 -15.90 -15.78 -9.34
C LEU A 262 -14.99 -16.93 -8.89
N VAL A 263 -15.25 -18.14 -9.38
CA VAL A 263 -14.41 -19.33 -9.18
C VAL A 263 -14.00 -19.88 -10.54
N VAL A 264 -12.70 -20.04 -10.79
CA VAL A 264 -12.15 -20.58 -12.04
C VAL A 264 -11.59 -21.97 -11.79
N LEU A 265 -12.22 -22.98 -12.40
CA LEU A 265 -11.83 -24.39 -12.32
C LEU A 265 -11.24 -24.87 -13.66
N PRO A 266 -10.39 -25.92 -13.69
CA PRO A 266 -10.07 -26.63 -14.92
C PRO A 266 -11.33 -27.16 -15.60
N ASN A 267 -11.37 -27.16 -16.94
CA ASN A 267 -12.43 -27.84 -17.68
C ASN A 267 -12.13 -29.35 -17.72
N PRO A 268 -13.03 -30.24 -17.22
CA PRO A 268 -12.74 -31.66 -17.08
C PRO A 268 -12.69 -32.42 -18.42
N SER A 269 -13.07 -31.78 -19.53
CA SER A 269 -13.04 -32.37 -20.88
C SER A 269 -11.93 -31.81 -21.78
N ASP A 270 -11.19 -30.78 -21.34
CA ASP A 270 -10.25 -30.02 -22.15
C ASP A 270 -9.30 -29.22 -21.24
N ASP A 271 -8.06 -29.67 -21.08
CA ASP A 271 -7.08 -29.08 -20.17
C ASP A 271 -6.49 -27.74 -20.67
N THR A 272 -6.70 -27.42 -21.96
CA THR A 272 -6.41 -26.12 -22.57
C THR A 272 -7.45 -25.06 -22.20
N ARG A 273 -8.54 -25.44 -21.52
CA ARG A 273 -9.65 -24.58 -21.15
C ARG A 273 -9.93 -24.53 -19.66
N VAL A 274 -10.58 -23.45 -19.26
CA VAL A 274 -11.07 -23.22 -17.90
C VAL A 274 -12.57 -22.97 -17.91
N THR A 275 -13.24 -23.34 -16.83
CA THR A 275 -14.65 -22.98 -16.60
C THR A 275 -14.73 -21.99 -15.45
N ALA A 276 -15.21 -20.80 -15.76
CA ALA A 276 -15.52 -19.74 -14.81
C ALA A 276 -16.97 -19.90 -14.33
N TYR A 277 -17.15 -19.84 -13.02
CA TYR A 277 -18.45 -19.85 -12.35
C TYR A 277 -18.59 -18.55 -11.57
N ILE A 278 -19.65 -17.78 -11.81
CA ILE A 278 -20.06 -16.72 -10.89
C ILE A 278 -21.11 -17.34 -9.97
N VAL A 279 -20.86 -17.31 -8.66
CA VAL A 279 -21.70 -17.97 -7.65
C VAL A 279 -22.12 -16.96 -6.59
N ASP A 280 -23.35 -17.03 -6.13
CA ASP A 280 -23.88 -16.13 -5.10
C ASP A 280 -23.12 -16.26 -3.77
N ALA A 281 -22.68 -15.13 -3.21
CA ALA A 281 -21.84 -15.09 -2.00
C ALA A 281 -22.62 -15.09 -0.67
N THR A 282 -23.95 -15.03 -0.69
CA THR A 282 -24.78 -14.87 0.53
C THR A 282 -24.57 -15.96 1.58
N CYS A 283 -24.26 -17.19 1.16
CA CYS A 283 -23.96 -18.31 2.06
C CYS A 283 -22.67 -18.12 2.88
N VAL A 284 -21.74 -17.28 2.42
CA VAL A 284 -20.48 -16.98 3.14
C VAL A 284 -20.74 -16.02 4.31
N GLY A 285 -21.68 -15.09 4.15
CA GLY A 285 -22.09 -14.16 5.22
C GLY A 285 -23.13 -14.73 6.19
N ASN A 286 -23.86 -15.78 5.81
CA ASN A 286 -24.95 -16.36 6.60
C ASN A 286 -24.84 -17.90 6.67
N PRO A 287 -23.82 -18.46 7.36
CA PRO A 287 -23.59 -19.91 7.40
C PRO A 287 -24.74 -20.70 8.04
N SER A 288 -25.55 -20.06 8.90
CA SER A 288 -26.76 -20.66 9.49
C SER A 288 -27.87 -20.93 8.47
N SER A 289 -27.87 -20.21 7.35
CA SER A 289 -28.75 -20.49 6.21
C SER A 289 -28.11 -21.57 5.36
N ALA A 290 -28.34 -22.83 5.71
CA ALA A 290 -27.76 -24.04 5.09
C ALA A 290 -28.29 -24.30 3.66
N THR A 291 -28.09 -23.33 2.77
CA THR A 291 -28.49 -23.34 1.37
C THR A 291 -27.25 -23.38 0.50
N THR A 292 -27.15 -24.38 -0.37
CA THR A 292 -26.06 -24.48 -1.36
C THR A 292 -26.07 -23.27 -2.28
N ALA A 293 -24.90 -22.73 -2.60
CA ALA A 293 -24.81 -21.44 -3.27
C ALA A 293 -25.33 -21.52 -4.72
N LYS A 294 -26.12 -20.53 -5.14
CA LYS A 294 -26.65 -20.52 -6.50
C LYS A 294 -25.59 -20.07 -7.51
N VAL A 295 -25.30 -20.90 -8.50
CA VAL A 295 -24.54 -20.49 -9.69
C VAL A 295 -25.39 -19.48 -10.50
N LEU A 296 -24.84 -18.30 -10.74
CA LEU A 296 -25.47 -17.19 -11.45
C LEU A 296 -25.05 -17.13 -12.93
N LEU A 297 -23.81 -17.53 -13.24
CA LEU A 297 -23.27 -17.66 -14.59
C LEU A 297 -22.23 -18.79 -14.64
N LYS A 298 -22.13 -19.49 -15.78
CA LYS A 298 -21.13 -20.52 -16.07
C LYS A 298 -20.65 -20.39 -17.51
N SER A 299 -19.37 -20.08 -17.70
CA SER A 299 -18.75 -19.85 -19.01
C SER A 299 -17.41 -20.57 -19.14
N SER A 300 -17.03 -21.00 -20.35
CA SER A 300 -15.77 -21.73 -20.57
C SER A 300 -14.84 -21.00 -21.55
N TYR A 301 -13.67 -20.61 -21.07
CA TYR A 301 -12.68 -19.80 -21.81
C TYR A 301 -11.43 -20.63 -22.14
N ALA A 302 -10.54 -20.10 -22.98
CA ALA A 302 -9.17 -20.60 -23.11
C ALA A 302 -8.39 -20.31 -21.81
N ARG A 303 -7.38 -21.12 -21.51
CA ARG A 303 -6.61 -21.04 -20.26
C ARG A 303 -5.47 -20.01 -20.28
N GLY A 304 -5.02 -19.64 -21.49
CA GLY A 304 -3.91 -18.73 -21.79
C GLY A 304 -3.49 -18.89 -23.24
#